data_AF-A0A4V3DLI8-F1
#
_entry.id   AF-A0A4V3DLI8-F1
#
_cell.length_a   1.000
_cell.length_b   1.000
_cell.length_c   1.000
_cell.angle_alpha   90.00
_cell.angle_beta   90.00
_cell.angle_gamma   90.00
#
_symmetry.space_group_name_H-M   'P 1'
#
loop_
_entity.id
_entity.type
_entity.pdbx_description
1 polymer ?
#
loop_
_entity_poly.entity_id
_entity_poly.type
_entity_poly.pdbx_seq_one_letter_code
_entity_poly.pdbx_strand_id
1 'polypeptide(L)'
;MVRRLLGLFALLLTLAANRPAQALQLPWFDGVFKSIGTNIACVSDPPILQTRVQAYTGYTLLPPNLTPAIGEVFYTHLIISHPGNPCGGSVIGLELLLPNGITPAISTDNPAFCFARVPNGPRLINLGNDSGYGCPQQLSQGLEGYAIRAPRNTAEGGAWRSAQGIWLEFLIPVVSSVPQAGDQQIRYRVNPDIGVVGYPSVPVIVNNDVVFRTSNEGNVLSLDVCSLTPVAQGC
;
A
#
# COMPACT_ATOMS: atom_id res chain seq x y z
N MET A 1 61.67 49.17 16.00
CA MET A 1 61.61 48.20 14.89
C MET A 1 60.42 47.29 15.13
N VAL A 2 59.45 47.35 14.22
CA VAL A 2 58.07 46.89 14.40
C VAL A 2 57.78 45.75 13.42
N ARG A 3 57.06 44.72 13.91
CA ARG A 3 56.22 43.73 13.21
C ARG A 3 56.89 42.78 12.21
N ARG A 4 56.68 41.48 12.43
CA ARG A 4 55.91 40.58 11.54
C ARG A 4 55.72 39.22 12.21
N LEU A 5 54.59 39.04 12.90
CA LEU A 5 54.02 37.73 13.20
C LEU A 5 53.01 37.44 12.09
N LEU A 6 53.33 36.49 11.22
CA LEU A 6 52.40 35.91 10.26
C LEU A 6 51.33 35.13 11.05
N GLY A 7 50.10 35.63 11.03
CA GLY A 7 48.94 34.90 11.53
C GLY A 7 48.50 33.87 10.49
N LEU A 8 48.55 32.59 10.86
CA LEU A 8 47.84 31.50 10.20
C LEU A 8 46.33 31.74 10.39
N PHE A 9 45.63 32.17 9.34
CA PHE A 9 44.17 32.12 9.31
C PHE A 9 43.74 30.69 8.96
N ALA A 10 43.45 29.88 9.98
CA ALA A 10 42.83 28.58 9.79
C ALA A 10 41.38 28.79 9.38
N LEU A 11 41.08 28.48 8.11
CA LEU A 11 39.74 28.40 7.56
C LEU A 11 39.06 27.16 8.15
N LEU A 12 38.35 27.32 9.28
CA LEU A 12 37.41 26.30 9.74
C LEU A 12 36.20 26.31 8.80
N LEU A 13 36.25 25.49 7.75
CA LEU A 13 35.04 25.01 7.09
C LEU A 13 34.28 24.17 8.12
N THR A 14 33.21 24.71 8.67
CA THR A 14 32.23 23.94 9.41
C THR A 14 31.63 22.91 8.47
N LEU A 15 32.10 21.66 8.55
CA LEU A 15 31.33 20.51 8.10
C LEU A 15 30.08 20.46 8.98
N ALA A 16 29.03 21.16 8.56
CA ALA A 16 27.68 20.84 8.97
C ALA A 16 27.47 19.38 8.53
N ALA A 17 27.54 18.47 9.50
CA ALA A 17 27.21 17.08 9.27
C ALA A 17 25.76 17.05 8.76
N ASN A 18 25.58 16.82 7.46
CA ASN A 18 24.32 16.35 6.89
C ASN A 18 24.05 14.98 7.52
N ARG A 19 23.50 14.99 8.74
CA ARG A 19 22.84 13.81 9.26
C ARG A 19 21.68 13.57 8.28
N PRO A 20 21.61 12.41 7.62
CA PRO A 20 20.41 12.09 6.85
C PRO A 20 19.23 12.29 7.79
N ALA A 21 18.21 13.02 7.33
CA ALA A 21 16.97 13.12 8.07
C ALA A 21 16.55 11.69 8.39
N GLN A 22 16.34 11.40 9.67
CA GLN A 22 15.91 10.07 10.08
C GLN A 22 14.55 9.88 9.43
N ALA A 23 14.46 8.91 8.50
CA ALA A 23 13.23 8.62 7.78
C ALA A 23 12.10 8.48 8.80
N LEU A 24 11.07 9.32 8.67
CA LEU A 24 9.94 9.29 9.59
C LEU A 24 9.21 7.97 9.37
N GLN A 25 9.39 7.03 10.29
CA GLN A 25 8.70 5.75 10.26
C GLN A 25 7.27 5.96 10.76
N LEU A 26 6.32 5.97 9.83
CA LEU A 26 4.92 6.13 10.17
C LEU A 26 4.32 4.79 10.63
N PRO A 27 3.50 4.78 11.70
CA PRO A 27 2.80 3.57 12.11
C PRO A 27 1.69 3.22 11.11
N TRP A 28 1.45 1.92 10.92
CA TRP A 28 0.29 1.40 10.18
C TRP A 28 -0.82 0.99 11.15
N PHE A 29 -2.03 1.44 10.85
CA PHE A 29 -3.25 1.08 11.55
C PHE A 29 -4.01 0.05 10.71
N ASP A 30 -3.66 -1.22 10.91
CA ASP A 30 -4.16 -2.33 10.11
C ASP A 30 -5.51 -2.85 10.62
N GLY A 31 -6.38 -3.19 9.67
CA GLY A 31 -7.60 -3.95 9.92
C GLY A 31 -7.36 -5.45 10.02
N VAL A 32 -8.45 -6.19 10.15
CA VAL A 32 -8.41 -7.66 10.24
C VAL A 32 -8.41 -8.32 8.87
N PHE A 33 -7.70 -9.45 8.75
CA PHE A 33 -7.75 -10.27 7.55
C PHE A 33 -9.17 -10.76 7.25
N LYS A 34 -9.53 -10.73 5.98
CA LYS A 34 -10.76 -11.32 5.43
C LYS A 34 -10.41 -12.34 4.36
N SER A 35 -11.01 -13.51 4.47
CA SER A 35 -10.99 -14.52 3.41
C SER A 35 -12.10 -14.21 2.40
N ILE A 36 -11.76 -14.26 1.11
CA ILE A 36 -12.61 -13.82 0.01
C ILE A 36 -12.67 -14.94 -1.02
N GLY A 37 -13.85 -15.58 -1.10
CA GLY A 37 -14.11 -16.69 -2.01
C GLY A 37 -13.35 -17.98 -1.67
N THR A 38 -13.71 -19.04 -2.38
CA THR A 38 -13.09 -20.37 -2.27
C THR A 38 -12.68 -20.89 -3.64
N ASN A 39 -11.66 -21.73 -3.68
CA ASN A 39 -11.24 -22.49 -4.87
C ASN A 39 -10.98 -23.96 -4.51
N ILE A 40 -10.86 -24.81 -5.52
CA ILE A 40 -10.45 -26.20 -5.38
C ILE A 40 -8.94 -26.28 -5.60
N ALA A 41 -8.23 -26.96 -4.70
CA ALA A 41 -6.80 -27.19 -4.79
C ALA A 41 -6.45 -28.00 -6.04
N CYS A 42 -5.43 -27.57 -6.77
CA CYS A 42 -5.07 -28.27 -7.99
C CYS A 42 -4.59 -29.70 -7.73
N VAL A 43 -5.03 -30.64 -8.58
CA VAL A 43 -4.67 -32.07 -8.53
C VAL A 43 -5.06 -32.74 -7.20
N SER A 44 -6.08 -32.23 -6.50
CA SER A 44 -6.64 -32.89 -5.31
C SER A 44 -7.75 -33.86 -5.68
N ASP A 45 -7.60 -35.12 -5.27
CA ASP A 45 -8.64 -36.16 -5.31
C ASP A 45 -8.62 -36.91 -3.95
N PRO A 46 -9.64 -36.72 -3.07
CA PRO A 46 -10.86 -35.94 -3.28
C PRO A 46 -10.61 -34.41 -3.33
N PRO A 47 -11.54 -33.62 -3.90
CA PRO A 47 -11.40 -32.16 -3.99
C PRO A 47 -11.21 -31.50 -2.63
N ILE A 48 -10.14 -30.72 -2.48
CA ILE A 48 -9.87 -29.94 -1.27
C ILE A 48 -10.24 -28.49 -1.51
N LEU A 49 -11.19 -27.96 -0.74
CA LEU A 49 -11.54 -26.54 -0.76
C LEU A 49 -10.47 -25.72 -0.03
N GLN A 50 -10.12 -24.58 -0.63
CA GLN A 50 -9.15 -23.63 -0.10
C GLN A 50 -9.69 -22.21 -0.17
N THR A 51 -9.17 -21.34 0.69
CA THR A 51 -9.40 -19.91 0.57
C THR A 51 -8.76 -19.41 -0.71
N ARG A 52 -9.54 -18.70 -1.53
CA ARG A 52 -9.04 -18.19 -2.81
C ARG A 52 -8.12 -16.99 -2.59
N VAL A 53 -8.63 -15.95 -1.94
CA VAL A 53 -7.88 -14.73 -1.62
C VAL A 53 -8.03 -14.40 -0.14
N GLN A 54 -6.97 -13.90 0.48
CA GLN A 54 -7.07 -13.22 1.76
C GLN A 54 -6.59 -11.78 1.59
N ALA A 55 -7.24 -10.85 2.27
CA ALA A 55 -6.80 -9.46 2.24
C ALA A 55 -7.06 -8.74 3.55
N TYR A 56 -6.26 -7.71 3.80
CA TYR A 56 -6.52 -6.71 4.82
C TYR A 56 -6.13 -5.34 4.29
N THR A 57 -6.58 -4.31 4.99
CA THR A 57 -6.35 -2.93 4.63
C THR A 57 -6.10 -2.14 5.90
N GLY A 58 -5.47 -0.99 5.73
CA GLY A 58 -4.97 -0.16 6.80
C GLY A 58 -4.63 1.21 6.25
N TYR A 59 -4.20 2.08 7.14
CA TYR A 59 -3.78 3.44 6.80
C TYR A 59 -2.66 3.87 7.72
N THR A 60 -1.97 4.92 7.31
CA THR A 60 -0.92 5.56 8.11
C THR A 60 -1.28 7.02 8.37
N LEU A 61 -0.84 7.59 9.49
CA LEU A 61 -1.03 9.00 9.83
C LEU A 61 0.25 9.55 10.41
N LEU A 62 0.44 10.88 10.29
CA LEU A 62 1.51 11.58 10.96
C LEU A 62 1.21 11.67 12.47
N PRO A 63 2.05 11.07 13.34
CA PRO A 63 1.91 11.27 14.78
C PRO A 63 2.05 12.76 15.13
N PRO A 64 1.35 13.25 16.18
CA PRO A 64 0.58 12.50 17.17
C PRO A 64 -0.90 12.31 16.80
N ASN A 65 -1.32 12.64 15.59
CA ASN A 65 -2.73 12.63 15.22
C ASN A 65 -3.28 11.21 15.12
N LEU A 66 -4.50 11.01 15.62
CA LEU A 66 -5.25 9.75 15.49
C LEU A 66 -6.27 9.80 14.34
N THR A 67 -6.45 10.97 13.73
CA THR A 67 -7.35 11.22 12.59
C THR A 67 -6.68 12.19 11.62
N PRO A 68 -6.86 12.03 10.30
CA PRO A 68 -6.34 12.99 9.33
C PRO A 68 -6.90 14.40 9.55
N ALA A 69 -6.02 15.40 9.51
CA ALA A 69 -6.42 16.81 9.45
C ALA A 69 -6.97 17.17 8.05
N ILE A 70 -7.71 18.28 7.98
CA ILE A 70 -8.16 18.83 6.69
C ILE A 70 -6.93 19.24 5.87
N GLY A 71 -6.85 18.75 4.63
CA GLY A 71 -5.73 18.95 3.72
C GLY A 71 -4.56 17.98 3.94
N GLU A 72 -4.61 17.13 4.96
CA GLU A 72 -3.56 16.15 5.21
C GLU A 72 -3.62 15.03 4.16
N VAL A 73 -2.48 14.78 3.51
CA VAL A 73 -2.29 13.62 2.64
C VAL A 73 -1.77 12.47 3.49
N PHE A 74 -2.41 11.32 3.38
CA PHE A 74 -2.03 10.12 4.08
C PHE A 74 -2.18 8.90 3.17
N TYR A 75 -1.47 7.81 3.49
CA TYR A 75 -1.55 6.59 2.70
C TYR A 75 -2.54 5.62 3.31
N THR A 76 -3.33 5.03 2.42
CA THR A 76 -4.07 3.80 2.71
C THR A 76 -3.37 2.66 2.00
N HIS A 77 -3.42 1.47 2.55
CA HIS A 77 -2.91 0.30 1.85
C HIS A 77 -3.92 -0.84 1.78
N LEU A 78 -3.70 -1.71 0.80
CA LEU A 78 -4.36 -2.99 0.65
C LEU A 78 -3.28 -4.05 0.49
N ILE A 79 -3.31 -5.06 1.34
CA ILE A 79 -2.48 -6.25 1.21
C ILE A 79 -3.37 -7.42 0.86
N ILE A 80 -2.96 -8.15 -0.18
CA ILE A 80 -3.68 -9.29 -0.73
C ILE A 80 -2.73 -10.46 -0.80
N SER A 81 -3.20 -11.63 -0.39
CA SER A 81 -2.51 -12.89 -0.62
C SER A 81 -3.40 -13.87 -1.36
N HIS A 82 -2.76 -14.76 -2.12
CA HIS A 82 -3.44 -15.85 -2.80
C HIS A 82 -2.94 -17.19 -2.25
N PRO A 83 -3.46 -17.66 -1.09
CA PRO A 83 -2.90 -18.83 -0.42
C PRO A 83 -3.18 -20.14 -1.16
N GLY A 84 -4.30 -20.24 -1.88
CA GLY A 84 -4.70 -21.45 -2.59
C GLY A 84 -3.91 -21.71 -3.88
N ASN A 85 -3.99 -22.95 -4.40
CA ASN A 85 -3.41 -23.34 -5.68
C ASN A 85 -4.49 -23.54 -6.76
N PRO A 86 -5.00 -22.49 -7.42
CA PRO A 86 -5.98 -22.66 -8.49
C PRO A 86 -5.31 -23.22 -9.75
N CYS A 87 -5.84 -24.32 -10.31
CA CYS A 87 -5.33 -24.91 -11.56
C CYS A 87 -5.31 -23.95 -12.77
N GLY A 88 -6.11 -22.87 -12.74
CA GLY A 88 -6.24 -21.90 -13.83
C GLY A 88 -5.56 -20.55 -13.59
N GLY A 89 -4.81 -20.40 -12.49
CA GLY A 89 -4.43 -19.08 -11.98
C GLY A 89 -5.63 -18.31 -11.44
N SER A 90 -5.41 -17.08 -10.99
CA SER A 90 -6.49 -16.17 -10.60
C SER A 90 -6.14 -14.76 -11.04
N VAL A 91 -7.17 -13.94 -11.20
CA VAL A 91 -7.03 -12.51 -11.50
C VAL A 91 -7.91 -11.75 -10.53
N ILE A 92 -7.40 -10.62 -10.07
CA ILE A 92 -8.00 -9.85 -9.00
C ILE A 92 -8.33 -8.45 -9.53
N GLY A 93 -9.61 -8.12 -9.59
CA GLY A 93 -10.09 -6.77 -9.81
C GLY A 93 -10.15 -6.02 -8.48
N LEU A 94 -9.68 -4.77 -8.48
CA LEU A 94 -9.56 -3.95 -7.28
C LEU A 94 -10.25 -2.61 -7.44
N GLU A 95 -11.00 -2.21 -6.41
CA GLU A 95 -11.53 -0.85 -6.28
C GLU A 95 -11.29 -0.29 -4.89
N LEU A 96 -10.93 0.99 -4.85
CA LEU A 96 -10.85 1.81 -3.66
C LEU A 96 -12.14 2.60 -3.51
N LEU A 97 -12.88 2.31 -2.45
CA LEU A 97 -14.11 2.99 -2.09
C LEU A 97 -13.80 3.94 -0.95
N LEU A 98 -13.89 5.24 -1.24
CA LEU A 98 -13.59 6.29 -0.28
C LEU A 98 -14.87 6.85 0.31
N PRO A 99 -14.87 7.16 1.62
CA PRO A 99 -15.99 7.87 2.21
C PRO A 99 -16.03 9.32 1.76
N ASN A 100 -17.13 10.00 2.09
CA ASN A 100 -17.27 11.42 1.79
C ASN A 100 -16.14 12.24 2.42
N GLY A 101 -15.60 13.16 1.63
CA GLY A 101 -14.51 14.02 2.05
C GLY A 101 -13.12 13.38 2.03
N ILE A 102 -12.97 12.13 1.56
CA ILE A 102 -11.67 11.55 1.20
C ILE A 102 -11.60 11.38 -0.31
N THR A 103 -10.51 11.84 -0.92
CA THR A 103 -10.26 11.69 -2.37
C THR A 103 -8.83 11.22 -2.63
N PRO A 104 -8.54 10.52 -3.76
CA PRO A 104 -7.18 10.18 -4.13
C PRO A 104 -6.32 11.44 -4.27
N ALA A 105 -5.09 11.39 -3.78
CA ALA A 105 -4.14 12.50 -3.79
C ALA A 105 -2.86 12.17 -4.55
N ILE A 106 -2.96 11.29 -5.56
CA ILE A 106 -1.81 10.81 -6.32
C ILE A 106 -1.18 11.97 -7.11
N SER A 107 0.10 12.22 -6.84
CA SER A 107 0.89 13.24 -7.51
C SER A 107 2.37 12.79 -7.58
N THR A 108 3.24 13.65 -8.12
CA THR A 108 4.69 13.41 -8.06
C THR A 108 5.21 13.44 -6.61
N ASP A 109 4.64 14.30 -5.77
CA ASP A 109 5.02 14.42 -4.35
C ASP A 109 4.42 13.30 -3.50
N ASN A 110 3.28 12.76 -3.91
CA ASN A 110 2.60 11.63 -3.26
C ASN A 110 2.29 10.55 -4.28
N PRO A 111 3.27 9.74 -4.72
CA PRO A 111 3.05 8.73 -5.73
C PRO A 111 2.35 7.50 -5.15
N ALA A 112 1.56 6.81 -5.97
CA ALA A 112 1.04 5.50 -5.58
C ALA A 112 2.14 4.44 -5.70
N PHE A 113 2.17 3.48 -4.77
CA PHE A 113 3.14 2.38 -4.80
C PHE A 113 2.44 1.03 -4.88
N CYS A 114 3.06 0.11 -5.60
CA CYS A 114 2.55 -1.25 -5.77
C CYS A 114 3.72 -2.21 -5.63
N PHE A 115 3.57 -3.21 -4.77
CA PHE A 115 4.60 -4.19 -4.50
C PHE A 115 4.07 -5.61 -4.65
N ALA A 116 4.97 -6.53 -4.97
CA ALA A 116 4.71 -7.96 -4.92
C ALA A 116 5.76 -8.71 -4.11
N ARG A 117 5.34 -9.82 -3.51
CA ARG A 117 6.23 -10.92 -3.10
C ARG A 117 5.71 -12.19 -3.75
N VAL A 118 6.60 -12.92 -4.41
CA VAL A 118 6.25 -14.20 -5.06
C VAL A 118 6.98 -15.35 -4.36
N PRO A 119 6.45 -16.58 -4.41
CA PRO A 119 7.19 -17.74 -3.93
C PRO A 119 8.52 -17.86 -4.67
N ASN A 120 9.60 -18.08 -3.93
CA ASN A 120 10.95 -18.28 -4.47
C ASN A 120 11.53 -17.11 -5.30
N GLY A 121 10.97 -15.90 -5.18
CA GLY A 121 11.48 -14.68 -5.84
C GLY A 121 12.20 -13.71 -4.90
N PRO A 122 12.55 -12.51 -5.38
CA PRO A 122 13.10 -11.42 -4.55
C PRO A 122 12.19 -11.14 -3.35
N ARG A 123 12.77 -10.65 -2.25
CA ARG A 123 12.01 -10.37 -1.01
C ARG A 123 10.86 -9.38 -1.22
N LEU A 124 11.01 -8.41 -2.12
CA LEU A 124 10.01 -7.42 -2.50
C LEU A 124 10.26 -6.94 -3.94
N ILE A 125 9.22 -6.91 -4.76
CA ILE A 125 9.27 -6.47 -6.16
C ILE A 125 8.49 -5.16 -6.24
N ASN A 126 9.13 -4.08 -6.71
CA ASN A 126 8.42 -2.84 -7.02
C ASN A 126 7.74 -2.96 -8.39
N LEU A 127 6.42 -3.13 -8.37
CA LEU A 127 5.61 -3.29 -9.59
C LEU A 127 5.51 -1.99 -10.40
N GLY A 128 5.81 -0.83 -9.81
CA GLY A 128 5.90 0.45 -10.54
C GLY A 128 6.92 0.43 -11.67
N ASN A 129 8.02 -0.30 -11.47
CA ASN A 129 9.09 -0.45 -12.45
C ASN A 129 8.91 -1.69 -13.35
N ASP A 130 7.93 -2.55 -13.05
CA ASP A 130 7.69 -3.78 -13.78
C ASP A 130 7.09 -3.50 -15.17
N SER A 131 7.64 -4.15 -16.21
CA SER A 131 7.23 -3.92 -17.60
C SER A 131 5.86 -4.50 -17.94
N GLY A 132 5.38 -5.50 -17.19
CA GLY A 132 4.09 -6.17 -17.42
C GLY A 132 2.94 -5.58 -16.60
N TYR A 133 3.20 -5.02 -15.42
CA TYR A 133 2.16 -4.47 -14.55
C TYR A 133 2.16 -2.94 -14.48
N GLY A 134 3.27 -2.34 -14.00
CA GLY A 134 3.28 -0.95 -13.56
C GLY A 134 2.46 -0.73 -12.27
N CYS A 135 2.44 0.51 -11.78
CA CYS A 135 1.56 0.93 -10.68
C CYS A 135 0.77 2.16 -11.12
N PRO A 136 -0.57 2.19 -10.95
CA PRO A 136 -1.39 3.28 -11.45
C PRO A 136 -1.07 4.58 -10.72
N GLN A 137 -0.61 5.59 -11.46
CA GLN A 137 -0.42 6.96 -10.95
C GLN A 137 -1.66 7.85 -11.15
N GLN A 138 -2.73 7.28 -11.70
CA GLN A 138 -4.04 7.89 -11.84
C GLN A 138 -5.08 6.78 -11.67
N LEU A 139 -6.15 7.05 -10.94
CA LEU A 139 -7.25 6.11 -10.78
C LEU A 139 -8.43 6.51 -11.64
N SER A 140 -9.02 5.54 -12.33
CA SER A 140 -10.21 5.71 -13.14
C SER A 140 -11.45 5.29 -12.36
N GLN A 141 -12.64 5.71 -12.82
CA GLN A 141 -13.89 5.22 -12.25
C GLN A 141 -14.02 3.71 -12.46
N GLY A 142 -14.26 2.98 -11.37
CA GLY A 142 -14.68 1.59 -11.35
C GLY A 142 -16.19 1.45 -11.32
N LEU A 143 -16.69 0.26 -10.95
CA LEU A 143 -18.13 0.02 -10.82
C LEU A 143 -18.75 0.82 -9.66
N GLU A 144 -18.04 1.01 -8.54
CA GLU A 144 -18.54 1.72 -7.36
C GLU A 144 -17.53 2.74 -6.83
N GLY A 145 -16.23 2.42 -6.88
CA GLY A 145 -15.16 3.31 -6.42
C GLY A 145 -14.12 3.61 -7.50
N TYR A 146 -12.89 3.89 -7.08
CA TYR A 146 -11.75 4.11 -7.94
C TYR A 146 -11.08 2.79 -8.31
N ALA A 147 -11.01 2.46 -9.59
CA ALA A 147 -10.38 1.24 -10.07
C ALA A 147 -8.86 1.28 -9.94
N ILE A 148 -8.28 0.30 -9.25
CA ILE A 148 -6.83 0.11 -9.13
C ILE A 148 -6.43 -0.92 -10.17
N ARG A 149 -6.14 -0.44 -11.38
CA ARG A 149 -5.75 -1.29 -12.52
C ARG A 149 -4.25 -1.30 -12.68
N ALA A 150 -3.68 -2.44 -13.05
CA ALA A 150 -2.30 -2.53 -13.52
C ALA A 150 -2.19 -1.86 -14.89
N PRO A 151 -1.56 -0.68 -15.01
CA PRO A 151 -1.63 0.14 -16.22
C PRO A 151 -1.00 -0.50 -17.46
N ARG A 152 -0.03 -1.41 -17.27
CA ARG A 152 0.65 -2.12 -18.35
C ARG A 152 0.06 -3.50 -18.63
N ASN A 153 -0.80 -4.02 -17.74
CA ASN A 153 -1.53 -5.25 -18.01
C ASN A 153 -2.78 -4.94 -18.85
N THR A 154 -2.60 -4.84 -20.18
CA THR A 154 -3.74 -4.61 -21.08
C THR A 154 -4.63 -5.85 -21.23
N ALA A 155 -4.11 -7.03 -20.90
CA ALA A 155 -4.92 -8.24 -20.80
C ALA A 155 -5.84 -8.17 -19.57
N GLU A 156 -7.03 -8.77 -19.67
CA GLU A 156 -8.01 -8.83 -18.57
C GLU A 156 -8.43 -7.46 -17.99
N GLY A 157 -8.29 -6.38 -18.78
CA GLY A 157 -8.71 -5.04 -18.39
C GLY A 157 -7.91 -4.43 -17.24
N GLY A 158 -6.65 -4.82 -17.05
CA GLY A 158 -5.81 -4.28 -15.96
C GLY A 158 -6.03 -4.96 -14.61
N ALA A 159 -6.61 -6.17 -14.59
CA ALA A 159 -6.68 -6.99 -13.39
C ALA A 159 -5.27 -7.42 -12.93
N TRP A 160 -5.15 -7.77 -11.65
CA TRP A 160 -3.90 -8.25 -11.07
C TRP A 160 -3.87 -9.76 -11.08
N ARG A 161 -3.02 -10.37 -11.90
CA ARG A 161 -2.87 -11.83 -11.87
C ARG A 161 -2.27 -12.24 -10.54
N SER A 162 -2.82 -13.29 -9.96
CA SER A 162 -2.35 -13.87 -8.72
C SER A 162 -2.08 -15.35 -8.91
N ALA A 163 -0.80 -15.71 -8.81
CA ALA A 163 -0.37 -17.10 -8.66
C ALA A 163 -0.44 -17.53 -7.20
N GLN A 164 -0.38 -18.84 -6.94
CA GLN A 164 -0.28 -19.35 -5.57
C GLN A 164 0.87 -18.67 -4.82
N GLY A 165 0.61 -18.29 -3.56
CA GLY A 165 1.59 -17.76 -2.63
C GLY A 165 2.09 -16.34 -2.96
N ILE A 166 1.49 -15.67 -3.94
CA ILE A 166 1.76 -14.25 -4.17
C ILE A 166 1.17 -13.40 -3.04
N TRP A 167 1.88 -12.34 -2.72
CA TRP A 167 1.41 -11.22 -1.92
C TRP A 167 1.50 -9.96 -2.76
N LEU A 168 0.44 -9.17 -2.79
CA LEU A 168 0.38 -7.87 -3.44
C LEU A 168 0.12 -6.82 -2.37
N GLU A 169 0.79 -5.68 -2.46
CA GLU A 169 0.56 -4.52 -1.60
C GLU A 169 0.38 -3.28 -2.47
N PHE A 170 -0.65 -2.50 -2.17
CA PHE A 170 -0.97 -1.25 -2.86
C PHE A 170 -1.00 -0.14 -1.82
N LEU A 171 -0.25 0.94 -2.03
CA LEU A 171 -0.25 2.12 -1.19
C LEU A 171 -0.80 3.26 -2.02
N ILE A 172 -1.99 3.73 -1.67
CA ILE A 172 -2.69 4.79 -2.38
C ILE A 172 -2.76 6.02 -1.47
N PRO A 173 -2.16 7.15 -1.86
CA PRO A 173 -2.27 8.40 -1.15
C PRO A 173 -3.67 8.98 -1.36
N VAL A 174 -4.24 9.46 -0.27
CA VAL A 174 -5.55 10.11 -0.20
C VAL A 174 -5.43 11.39 0.60
N VAL A 175 -6.35 12.32 0.38
CA VAL A 175 -6.42 13.60 1.09
C VAL A 175 -7.80 13.75 1.72
N SER A 176 -7.82 14.31 2.94
CA SER A 176 -9.07 14.64 3.61
C SER A 176 -9.47 16.09 3.38
N SER A 177 -10.69 16.34 2.92
CA SER A 177 -11.27 17.69 2.82
C SER A 177 -12.18 18.03 4.02
N VAL A 178 -12.42 17.06 4.90
CA VAL A 178 -13.20 17.20 6.13
C VAL A 178 -12.48 16.53 7.30
N PRO A 179 -12.76 16.89 8.56
CA PRO A 179 -12.30 16.08 9.68
C PRO A 179 -12.92 14.68 9.61
N GLN A 180 -12.11 13.63 9.70
CA GLN A 180 -12.62 12.26 9.79
C GLN A 180 -12.80 11.93 11.27
N ALA A 181 -14.04 11.67 11.70
CA ALA A 181 -14.31 11.25 13.07
C ALA A 181 -13.93 9.78 13.31
N GLY A 182 -13.62 9.03 12.25
CA GLY A 182 -13.35 7.60 12.32
C GLY A 182 -14.60 6.73 12.30
N ASP A 183 -15.74 7.28 11.88
CA ASP A 183 -17.03 6.61 11.68
C ASP A 183 -17.27 6.21 10.21
N GLN A 184 -16.45 6.72 9.30
CA GLN A 184 -16.52 6.50 7.87
C GLN A 184 -15.38 5.58 7.41
N GLN A 185 -15.72 4.50 6.69
CA GLN A 185 -14.76 3.47 6.33
C GLN A 185 -14.16 3.73 4.96
N ILE A 186 -12.83 3.76 4.89
CA ILE A 186 -12.09 3.50 3.65
C ILE A 186 -12.26 2.01 3.36
N ARG A 187 -12.58 1.60 2.14
CA ARG A 187 -12.80 0.18 1.85
C ARG A 187 -12.12 -0.20 0.55
N TYR A 188 -11.62 -1.41 0.51
CA TYR A 188 -11.15 -2.01 -0.73
C TYR A 188 -12.10 -3.14 -1.10
N ARG A 189 -12.62 -3.07 -2.32
CA ARG A 189 -13.32 -4.20 -2.92
C ARG A 189 -12.32 -5.03 -3.69
N VAL A 190 -12.20 -6.27 -3.26
CA VAL A 190 -11.32 -7.28 -3.87
C VAL A 190 -12.22 -8.27 -4.57
N ASN A 191 -12.12 -8.33 -5.89
CA ASN A 191 -12.92 -9.23 -6.71
C ASN A 191 -12.02 -10.29 -7.34
N PRO A 192 -12.01 -11.53 -6.82
CA PRO A 192 -11.18 -12.60 -7.35
C PRO A 192 -11.78 -13.31 -8.57
N ASP A 193 -12.87 -12.78 -9.16
CA ASP A 193 -13.46 -13.23 -10.43
C ASP A 193 -13.72 -12.06 -11.38
N ILE A 194 -13.53 -12.28 -12.68
CA ILE A 194 -13.93 -11.30 -13.70
C ILE A 194 -15.46 -11.36 -13.87
N GLY A 195 -16.13 -10.22 -13.73
CA GLY A 195 -17.55 -10.07 -14.09
C GLY A 195 -18.58 -10.54 -13.04
N VAL A 196 -18.14 -10.92 -11.84
CA VAL A 196 -19.02 -11.29 -10.72
C VAL A 196 -19.18 -10.10 -9.76
N VAL A 197 -20.40 -9.73 -9.41
CA VAL A 197 -20.72 -8.65 -8.45
C VAL A 197 -21.25 -9.28 -7.16
N GLY A 198 -20.87 -8.76 -5.98
CA GLY A 198 -21.42 -9.21 -4.69
C GLY A 198 -20.46 -9.94 -3.74
N TYR A 199 -19.15 -9.94 -4.01
CA TYR A 199 -18.17 -10.41 -3.01
C TYR A 199 -18.10 -9.48 -1.80
N PRO A 200 -17.86 -10.02 -0.58
CA PRO A 200 -17.76 -9.21 0.62
C PRO A 200 -16.64 -8.17 0.46
N SER A 201 -17.00 -6.89 0.64
CA SER A 201 -16.02 -5.81 0.75
C SER A 201 -15.11 -6.07 1.95
N VAL A 202 -13.83 -5.71 1.87
CA VAL A 202 -12.95 -5.68 3.04
C VAL A 202 -13.04 -4.28 3.65
N PRO A 203 -13.77 -4.12 4.77
CA PRO A 203 -13.86 -2.82 5.40
C PRO A 203 -12.54 -2.44 6.11
N VAL A 204 -12.06 -1.20 5.95
CA VAL A 204 -11.27 -0.57 7.02
C VAL A 204 -12.31 -0.15 8.07
N ILE A 205 -12.50 -0.96 9.12
CA ILE A 205 -13.34 -0.53 10.24
C ILE A 205 -12.52 0.47 11.04
N VAL A 206 -12.76 1.76 10.83
CA VAL A 206 -12.35 2.80 11.75
C VAL A 206 -13.40 2.81 12.87
N ASN A 207 -12.96 2.75 14.12
CA ASN A 207 -13.82 2.84 15.30
C ASN A 207 -13.19 3.88 16.22
N ASN A 208 -14.02 4.71 16.87
CA ASN A 208 -13.62 5.91 17.64
C ASN A 208 -12.60 5.69 18.77
N ASP A 209 -12.26 4.45 19.10
CA ASP A 209 -11.15 4.08 19.95
C ASP A 209 -10.43 2.92 19.27
N VAL A 210 -9.14 3.12 18.96
CA VAL A 210 -8.25 2.15 18.32
C VAL A 210 -8.40 0.74 18.92
N VAL A 211 -9.15 -0.17 18.28
CA VAL A 211 -9.15 -1.59 18.65
C VAL A 211 -9.44 -2.49 17.43
N PHE A 212 -8.37 -2.92 16.76
CA PHE A 212 -8.18 -4.32 16.34
C PHE A 212 -6.69 -4.66 16.45
N ARG A 213 -6.21 -4.80 17.69
CA ARG A 213 -4.87 -5.36 17.92
C ARG A 213 -4.91 -6.85 17.62
N THR A 214 -4.29 -7.27 16.53
CA THR A 214 -3.97 -8.68 16.31
C THR A 214 -2.57 -8.95 16.85
N SER A 215 -2.24 -10.22 17.15
CA SER A 215 -0.91 -10.66 17.60
C SER A 215 0.23 -10.42 16.59
N ASN A 216 -0.04 -9.73 15.49
CA ASN A 216 0.89 -9.41 14.41
C ASN A 216 1.38 -7.95 14.42
N GLU A 217 1.07 -7.16 15.45
CA GLU A 217 1.84 -5.93 15.73
C GLU A 217 3.33 -6.31 15.80
N GLY A 218 4.10 -5.98 14.76
CA GLY A 218 5.52 -6.36 14.63
C GLY A 218 5.86 -7.25 13.43
N ASN A 219 4.89 -7.85 12.74
CA ASN A 219 5.08 -8.36 11.37
C ASN A 219 4.90 -7.21 10.36
N VAL A 220 5.51 -6.08 10.69
CA VAL A 220 5.61 -4.91 9.84
C VAL A 220 6.55 -5.31 8.71
N LEU A 221 6.05 -5.33 7.47
CA LEU A 221 6.94 -5.02 6.36
C LEU A 221 7.42 -3.60 6.64
N SER A 222 8.58 -3.47 7.29
CA SER A 222 9.22 -2.19 7.50
C SER A 222 9.65 -1.68 6.13
N LEU A 223 8.71 -1.05 5.44
CA LEU A 223 8.95 -0.37 4.20
C LEU A 223 9.53 0.98 4.60
N ASP A 224 10.85 1.01 4.73
CA ASP A 224 11.57 2.27 4.74
C ASP A 224 11.41 2.87 3.33
N VAL A 225 10.39 3.71 3.18
CA VAL A 225 10.04 4.38 1.93
C VAL A 225 11.21 5.20 1.40
N CYS A 226 12.12 5.64 2.28
CA CYS A 226 13.34 6.36 1.95
C CYS A 226 14.48 5.46 1.46
N SER A 227 14.37 4.14 1.69
CA SER A 227 15.29 3.13 1.14
C SER A 227 14.85 2.59 -0.22
N LEU A 228 13.64 2.94 -0.69
CA LEU A 228 13.16 2.51 -2.00
C LEU A 228 13.93 3.22 -3.12
N THR A 229 14.07 2.55 -4.27
CA THR A 229 14.64 3.16 -5.47
C THR A 229 13.58 3.18 -6.59
N PRO A 230 13.23 4.36 -7.14
CA PRO A 230 13.69 5.69 -6.73
C PRO A 230 13.19 6.07 -5.33
N VAL A 231 13.97 6.91 -4.63
CA VAL A 231 13.63 7.44 -3.31
C VAL A 231 12.41 8.32 -3.45
N ALA A 232 11.39 8.14 -2.60
CA ALA A 232 10.19 8.97 -2.61
C ALA A 232 10.51 10.41 -2.18
N GLN A 233 9.88 11.42 -2.79
CA GLN A 233 10.02 12.80 -2.33
C GLN A 233 9.44 12.96 -0.92
N GLY A 234 10.16 13.65 -0.02
CA GLY A 234 9.81 13.76 1.40
C GLY A 234 10.69 12.88 2.30
N CYS A 235 11.50 12.03 1.67
CA CYS A 235 12.82 11.60 2.10
C CYS A 235 13.88 12.53 1.48
#